data_AF-A0A256HFC2-F1
#
_entry.id   AF-A0A256HFC2-F1
#
_cell.length_a   1.000
_cell.length_b   1.000
_cell.length_c   1.000
_cell.angle_alpha   90.00
_cell.angle_beta   90.00
_cell.angle_gamma   90.00
#
_symmetry.space_group_name_H-M   'P 1'
#
loop_
_entity.id
_entity.type
_entity.pdbx_description
1 polymer ?
#
loop_
_entity_poly.entity_id
_entity_poly.type
_entity_poly.pdbx_seq_one_letter_code
_entity_poly.pdbx_strand_id
1 'polypeptide(L)' 'MDMIVVQISSDLLSGAFTLAVIAGGLLLLGGLVSFGVFIYRSVKGDGMRDPQEVAPEKATDSDEVTEGNPDDEWDYY' A
#
# COMPACT_ATOMS: atom_id res chain seq x y z
N MET A 1 -38.58 16.85 5.64
CA MET A 1 -37.66 15.86 5.05
C MET A 1 -38.35 14.52 5.12
N ASP A 2 -38.32 13.76 4.04
CA ASP A 2 -39.05 12.49 3.96
C ASP A 2 -38.46 11.46 4.95
N MET A 3 -39.31 10.79 5.71
CA MET A 3 -38.91 9.88 6.79
C MET A 3 -38.05 8.72 6.24
N ILE A 4 -38.34 8.29 5.01
CA ILE A 4 -37.60 7.23 4.32
C ILE A 4 -36.15 7.63 4.03
N VAL A 5 -35.90 8.89 3.66
CA VAL A 5 -34.56 9.38 3.36
C VAL A 5 -33.70 9.42 4.62
N VAL A 6 -34.28 9.80 5.76
CA VAL A 6 -33.58 9.85 7.05
C VAL A 6 -33.20 8.44 7.53
N GLN A 7 -34.09 7.48 7.35
CA GLN A 7 -33.84 6.08 7.74
C GLN A 7 -32.72 5.45 6.89
N ILE A 8 -32.79 5.55 5.56
CA ILE A 8 -31.75 5.03 4.66
C ILE A 8 -30.38 5.64 4.98
N SER A 9 -30.32 6.94 5.24
CA SER A 9 -29.08 7.64 5.58
C SER A 9 -28.49 7.14 6.91
N SER A 10 -29.36 6.88 7.90
CA SER A 10 -28.95 6.39 9.22
C SER A 10 -28.42 4.95 9.14
N ASP A 11 -29.10 4.09 8.39
CA ASP A 11 -28.69 2.70 8.17
C ASP A 11 -27.35 2.64 7.42
N LEU A 12 -27.18 3.46 6.36
CA LEU A 12 -25.93 3.57 5.62
C LEU A 12 -24.77 4.06 6.48
N LEU A 13 -24.99 5.11 7.28
CA LEU A 13 -23.96 5.65 8.18
C LEU A 13 -23.53 4.60 9.22
N SER A 14 -24.49 3.85 9.78
CA SER A 14 -24.19 2.79 10.76
C SER A 14 -23.36 1.65 10.14
N GLY A 15 -23.68 1.24 8.91
CA GLY A 15 -22.91 0.25 8.17
C GLY A 15 -21.49 0.74 7.84
N ALA A 16 -21.37 1.98 7.35
CA ALA A 16 -20.09 2.61 7.06
C ALA A 16 -19.21 2.75 8.31
N PHE A 17 -19.80 3.13 9.45
CA PHE A 17 -19.09 3.22 10.73
C PHE A 17 -18.56 1.85 11.18
N THR A 18 -19.36 0.80 11.06
CA THR A 18 -18.95 -0.56 11.40
C THR A 18 -17.76 -1.00 10.54
N LEU A 19 -17.84 -0.77 9.22
CA LEU A 19 -16.73 -1.07 8.31
C LEU A 19 -15.47 -0.26 8.65
N ALA A 20 -15.62 1.03 8.97
CA ALA A 20 -14.50 1.89 9.36
C ALA A 20 -13.81 1.40 10.64
N VAL A 21 -14.58 0.95 11.63
CA VAL A 21 -14.03 0.39 12.88
C VAL A 21 -13.28 -0.91 12.60
N ILE A 22 -13.82 -1.80 11.78
CA ILE A 22 -13.15 -3.06 11.41
C ILE A 22 -11.86 -2.78 10.64
N ALA A 23 -11.93 -1.95 9.59
CA ALA A 23 -10.77 -1.60 8.77
C ALA A 23 -9.70 -0.89 9.60
N GLY A 24 -10.08 0.06 10.45
CA GLY A 24 -9.18 0.75 11.36
C GLY A 24 -8.52 -0.21 12.35
N GLY A 25 -9.27 -1.17 12.90
CA GLY A 25 -8.75 -2.20 13.78
C GLY A 25 -7.71 -3.09 13.09
N LEU A 26 -7.98 -3.54 11.86
CA LEU A 26 -7.05 -4.34 11.08
C LEU A 26 -5.78 -3.57 10.72
N LEU A 27 -5.91 -2.31 10.29
CA LEU A 27 -4.78 -1.43 10.00
C LEU A 27 -3.93 -1.18 11.25
N LEU A 28 -4.56 -0.96 12.39
CA LEU A 28 -3.86 -0.76 13.66
C LEU A 28 -3.11 -2.02 14.09
N LEU A 29 -3.75 -3.20 13.97
CA LEU A 29 -3.11 -4.48 14.27
C LEU A 29 -1.90 -4.72 13.35
N GLY A 30 -2.07 -4.50 12.03
CA GLY A 30 -1.00 -4.61 11.05
C GLY A 30 0.15 -3.65 11.36
N GLY A 31 -0.17 -2.38 11.64
CA GLY A 31 0.81 -1.37 12.04
C GLY A 31 1.57 -1.75 13.31
N LEU A 32 0.89 -2.31 14.31
CA LEU A 32 1.51 -2.77 15.56
C LEU A 32 2.48 -3.93 15.31
N VAL A 33 2.09 -4.90 14.47
CA VAL A 33 2.96 -6.01 14.08
C VAL A 33 4.19 -5.51 13.32
N SER A 34 3.99 -4.66 12.31
CA SER A 34 5.09 -4.05 11.55
C SER A 34 6.04 -3.27 12.44
N PHE A 35 5.51 -2.50 13.39
CA PHE A 35 6.29 -1.73 14.35
C PHE A 35 7.08 -2.64 15.30
N GLY A 36 6.46 -3.72 15.79
CA GLY A 36 7.14 -4.73 16.60
C GLY A 36 8.30 -5.39 15.86
N VAL A 37 8.10 -5.76 14.59
CA VAL A 37 9.16 -6.32 13.74
C VAL A 37 10.29 -5.31 13.53
N PHE A 38 9.95 -4.04 13.27
CA PHE A 38 10.92 -2.97 13.13
C PHE A 38 11.78 -2.82 14.39
N ILE A 39 11.16 -2.64 15.56
CA ILE A 39 11.90 -2.53 16.83
C ILE A 39 12.79 -3.75 17.07
N TYR A 40 12.24 -4.96 16.87
CA TYR A 40 12.99 -6.19 17.06
C TYR A 40 14.24 -6.22 16.17
N ARG A 41 14.09 -5.89 14.88
CA ARG A 41 15.22 -5.85 13.94
C ARG A 41 16.21 -4.73 14.24
N SER A 42 15.77 -3.59 14.73
CA SER A 42 16.64 -2.46 15.06
C SER A 42 17.47 -2.68 16.33
N VAL A 43 16.92 -3.37 17.35
CA VAL A 43 17.59 -3.52 18.65
C VAL A 43 18.32 -4.86 18.79
N LYS A 44 17.74 -5.94 18.25
CA LYS A 44 18.24 -7.31 18.47
C LYS A 44 18.56 -8.06 17.18
N GLY A 45 17.95 -7.67 16.06
CA GLY A 45 18.25 -8.24 14.75
C GLY A 45 19.47 -7.60 14.08
N ASP A 46 19.78 -8.12 12.89
CA ASP A 46 20.88 -7.65 12.02
C ASP A 46 20.55 -6.32 11.30
N GLY A 47 19.68 -5.49 11.89
CA GLY A 47 19.12 -4.33 11.23
C GLY A 47 18.13 -4.66 10.10
N MET A 48 17.82 -3.64 9.29
CA MET A 48 17.09 -3.82 8.03
C MET A 48 18.09 -4.17 6.92
N ARG A 49 17.77 -5.20 6.12
CA ARG A 49 18.57 -5.56 4.94
C ARG A 49 18.65 -4.37 4.00
N ASP A 50 19.86 -4.09 3.52
CA ASP A 50 20.07 -3.04 2.55
C ASP A 50 19.32 -3.40 1.26
N PRO A 51 18.45 -2.53 0.73
CA PRO A 51 17.76 -2.76 -0.54
C PRO A 51 18.71 -3.04 -1.72
N GLN A 52 19.97 -2.58 -1.67
CA GLN A 52 20.96 -2.87 -2.70
C GLN A 52 21.49 -4.32 -2.64
N GLU A 53 21.42 -4.98 -1.48
CA GLU A 53 21.87 -6.37 -1.30
C GLU A 53 20.79 -7.40 -1.66
N VAL A 54 19.52 -6.98 -1.73
CA VAL A 54 18.36 -7.84 -2.10
C VAL A 54 17.80 -7.52 -3.47
N ALA A 55 18.28 -6.47 -4.14
CA ALA A 55 18.01 -6.31 -5.55
C ALA A 55 18.50 -7.58 -6.25
N PRO A 56 17.65 -8.31 -6.99
CA PRO A 56 18.13 -9.41 -7.82
C PRO A 56 19.26 -8.82 -8.65
N GLU A 57 20.43 -9.48 -8.64
CA GLU A 57 21.60 -9.09 -9.40
C GLU A 57 21.09 -8.54 -10.74
N LYS A 58 21.34 -7.24 -10.97
CA LYS A 58 20.98 -6.59 -12.22
C LYS A 58 21.33 -7.58 -13.31
N ALA A 59 20.31 -8.03 -14.06
CA ALA A 59 20.52 -8.84 -15.24
C ALA A 59 21.63 -8.16 -16.03
N THR A 60 22.80 -8.79 -16.06
CA THR A 60 23.89 -8.44 -16.96
C THR A 60 23.38 -8.67 -18.36
N ASP A 61 22.79 -7.63 -18.95
CA ASP A 61 23.38 -6.93 -20.09
C ASP A 61 22.32 -6.02 -20.74
N SER A 62 22.73 -4.76 -20.94
CA SER A 62 22.28 -3.89 -22.04
C SER A 62 20.81 -3.52 -22.18
N ASP A 63 20.15 -2.98 -21.16
CA ASP A 63 19.00 -2.09 -21.40
C ASP A 63 19.22 -0.76 -20.67
N GLU A 64 19.91 0.12 -21.39
CA GLU A 64 19.95 1.55 -21.18
C GLU A 64 18.52 2.08 -21.04
N VAL A 65 18.20 2.69 -19.89
CA VAL A 65 16.95 3.45 -19.75
C VAL A 65 17.08 4.67 -20.65
N THR A 66 16.67 4.51 -21.91
CA THR A 66 16.67 5.57 -22.91
C THR A 66 15.47 6.47 -22.66
N GLU A 67 15.71 7.78 -22.57
CA GLU A 67 14.67 8.80 -22.53
C GLU A 67 13.82 8.68 -23.81
N GLY A 68 12.52 8.44 -23.67
CA GLY A 68 11.61 8.17 -24.79
C GLY A 68 11.66 9.28 -25.85
N ASN A 69 11.83 8.90 -27.11
CA ASN A 69 11.86 9.82 -28.25
C ASN A 69 10.45 10.42 -28.46
N PRO A 70 10.28 11.73 -28.72
CA PRO A 70 8.98 12.32 -29.03
C PRO A 70 8.27 11.74 -30.27
N ASP A 71 8.99 11.00 -31.12
CA ASP A 71 8.44 10.33 -32.31
C ASP A 71 8.07 8.85 -32.07
N ASP A 72 7.99 8.41 -30.81
CA ASP A 72 7.54 7.06 -30.45
C ASP A 72 6.01 6.97 -30.61
N GLU A 73 5.58 6.89 -31.86
CA GLU A 73 4.19 6.71 -32.27
C GLU A 73 3.79 5.27 -31.92
N TRP A 74 3.05 5.12 -30.81
CA TRP A 74 2.56 3.83 -30.34
C TRP A 74 1.68 3.20 -31.42
N ASP A 75 2.13 2.10 -32.02
CA ASP A 75 1.44 1.29 -33.04
C ASP A 75 0.21 0.53 -32.49
N TYR A 76 -0.64 1.22 -31.72
CA TYR A 76 -1.87 0.68 -31.15
C TYR A 76 -3.05 1.62 -31.30
N TYR A 77 -3.18 2.34 -32.42
CA TYR A 77 -4.48 2.77 -32.95
C TYR A 77 -4.47 2.87 -34.48
#